data_AF-A0ABD4KWS3-F1
#
_entry.id   AF-A0ABD4KWS3-F1
#
_cell.length_a   1.000
_cell.length_b   1.000
_cell.length_c   1.000
_cell.angle_alpha   90.00
_cell.angle_beta   90.00
_cell.angle_gamma   90.00
#
_symmetry.space_group_name_H-M   'P 1'
#
loop_
_entity.id
_entity.type
_entity.pdbx_description
1 polymer ?
#
loop_
_entity_poly.entity_id
_entity_poly.type
_entity_poly.pdbx_seq_one_letter_code
_entity_poly.pdbx_strand_id
1 'polypeptide(L)'
;SQGMGLVFITHFLDQVYQVSDRITVLRNGELVGTKMTAELSQIELIKMMLGRDLEDNALHRAGKTRLSDSPLVSFDNYGKKGTIDPFFLEVHRGEIVGLAGLLGSGRTEMAQVIFGIIPTDAGYCTVDGKPAKVRSARQASLNGFGFCPE
;
A
#
# COMPACT_ATOMS: atom_id res chain seq x y z
N SER A 1 1.57 -18.01 39.65
CA SER A 1 0.83 -17.28 38.60
C SER A 1 -0.31 -16.52 39.26
N GLN A 2 -0.54 -15.25 38.92
CA GLN A 2 -1.64 -14.45 39.50
C GLN A 2 -3.04 -14.77 38.90
N GLY A 3 -3.18 -15.86 38.14
CA GLY A 3 -4.48 -16.35 37.66
C GLY A 3 -5.25 -15.39 36.74
N MET A 4 -4.56 -14.46 36.07
CA MET A 4 -5.17 -13.43 35.23
C MET A 4 -5.16 -13.85 33.76
N GLY A 5 -6.31 -13.74 33.09
CA GLY A 5 -6.43 -13.88 31.64
C GLY A 5 -6.53 -12.52 30.97
N LEU A 6 -5.81 -12.33 29.87
CA LEU A 6 -5.87 -11.13 29.04
C LEU A 6 -6.53 -11.48 27.70
N VAL A 7 -7.51 -10.68 27.29
CA VAL A 7 -8.03 -10.71 25.92
C VAL A 7 -7.47 -9.49 25.20
N PHE A 8 -6.67 -9.74 24.17
CA PHE A 8 -6.05 -8.70 23.36
C PHE A 8 -6.57 -8.79 21.92
N ILE A 9 -7.07 -7.68 21.39
CA ILE A 9 -7.66 -7.60 20.05
C ILE A 9 -6.74 -6.74 19.19
N THR A 10 -6.11 -7.36 18.18
CA THR A 10 -5.22 -6.68 17.25
C THR A 10 -5.19 -7.41 15.91
N HIS A 11 -4.76 -6.71 14.87
CA HIS A 11 -4.43 -7.28 13.55
C HIS A 11 -2.92 -7.22 13.26
N PHE A 12 -2.12 -6.67 14.20
CA PHE A 12 -0.66 -6.63 14.09
C PHE A 12 -0.07 -7.98 14.49
N LEU A 13 0.29 -8.80 13.51
CA LEU A 13 0.70 -10.19 13.72
C LEU A 13 1.91 -10.32 14.66
N ASP A 14 2.92 -9.46 14.52
CA ASP A 14 4.13 -9.53 15.36
C ASP A 14 3.81 -9.40 16.85
N GLN A 15 2.83 -8.56 17.21
CA GLN A 15 2.40 -8.43 18.60
C GLN A 15 1.65 -9.67 19.08
N VAL A 16 0.78 -10.25 18.24
CA VAL A 16 0.00 -11.44 18.57
C VAL A 16 0.93 -12.58 19.01
N TYR A 17 1.97 -12.85 18.24
CA TYR A 17 2.91 -13.95 18.53
C TYR A 17 3.79 -13.70 19.75
N GLN A 18 4.03 -12.44 20.12
CA GLN A 18 4.84 -12.10 21.29
C GLN A 18 4.09 -12.22 22.62
N VAL A 19 2.76 -12.04 22.62
CA VAL A 19 1.99 -11.81 23.86
C VAL A 19 0.87 -12.81 24.12
N SER A 20 0.56 -13.70 23.18
CA SER A 20 -0.58 -14.61 23.29
C SER A 20 -0.18 -16.08 23.34
N ASP A 21 -0.83 -16.85 24.20
CA ASP A 21 -0.74 -18.32 24.19
C ASP A 21 -1.71 -18.96 23.18
N ARG A 22 -2.82 -18.27 22.90
CA ARG A 22 -3.92 -18.77 22.08
C ARG A 22 -4.54 -17.65 21.24
N ILE A 23 -4.80 -17.96 19.98
CA ILE A 23 -5.34 -17.04 18.98
C ILE A 23 -6.72 -17.54 18.56
N THR A 24 -7.69 -16.62 18.54
CA THR A 24 -9.05 -16.87 18.04
C THR A 24 -9.32 -15.92 16.89
N VAL A 25 -9.73 -16.46 15.73
CA VAL A 25 -10.03 -15.66 14.55
C VAL A 25 -11.54 -15.61 14.35
N LEU A 26 -12.08 -14.40 14.35
CA LEU A 26 -13.46 -14.10 13.95
C LEU A 26 -13.42 -13.44 12.58
N ARG A 27 -14.31 -13.88 11.68
CA ARG A 27 -14.45 -13.31 10.33
C ARG A 27 -15.92 -13.23 9.98
N ASN A 28 -16.36 -12.06 9.49
CA ASN A 28 -17.77 -11.79 9.14
C ASN A 28 -18.76 -12.13 10.27
N GLY A 29 -18.37 -11.91 11.53
CA GLY A 29 -19.18 -12.23 12.70
C GLY A 29 -19.21 -13.71 13.10
N GLU A 30 -18.49 -14.57 12.38
CA GLU A 30 -18.43 -16.01 12.64
C GLU A 30 -17.06 -16.45 13.16
N LEU A 31 -17.06 -17.50 13.97
CA LEU A 31 -15.82 -18.13 14.45
C LEU A 31 -15.18 -18.96 13.35
N VAL A 32 -14.02 -18.52 12.88
CA VAL A 32 -13.21 -19.30 11.93
C VAL A 32 -12.46 -20.42 12.65
N GLY A 33 -11.93 -20.12 13.85
CA GLY A 33 -11.28 -21.12 14.67
C GLY A 33 -10.41 -20.53 15.78
N THR A 34 -9.94 -21.42 16.65
CA THR A 34 -9.03 -21.13 17.76
C THR A 34 -7.85 -22.09 17.72
N LYS A 35 -6.63 -21.57 17.85
CA LYS A 35 -5.38 -22.33 17.78
C LYS A 35 -4.41 -21.86 18.85
N MET A 36 -3.51 -22.75 19.30
CA MET A 36 -2.38 -22.35 20.13
C MET A 36 -1.40 -21.54 19.27
N THR A 37 -0.86 -20.46 19.83
CA THR A 37 0.08 -19.57 19.11
C THR A 37 1.29 -20.34 18.59
N ALA A 38 1.77 -21.31 19.36
CA ALA A 38 2.91 -22.15 19.00
C ALA A 38 2.65 -23.10 17.81
N GLU A 39 1.39 -23.36 17.47
CA GLU A 39 0.98 -24.33 16.43
C GLU A 39 0.47 -23.66 15.15
N LEU A 40 0.44 -22.32 15.12
CA LEU A 40 -0.15 -21.57 14.02
C LEU A 40 0.92 -20.73 13.32
N SER A 41 1.23 -21.02 12.06
CA SER A 41 2.15 -20.15 11.29
C SER A 41 1.50 -18.81 10.94
N GLN A 42 2.31 -17.76 10.72
CA GLN A 42 1.81 -16.44 10.31
C GLN A 42 0.97 -16.53 9.03
N ILE A 43 1.40 -17.35 8.07
CA ILE A 43 0.70 -17.60 6.81
C ILE A 43 -0.70 -18.19 7.05
N GLU A 44 -0.80 -19.21 7.91
CA GLU A 44 -2.10 -19.81 8.22
C GLU A 44 -3.02 -18.85 8.96
N LEU A 45 -2.50 -18.03 9.88
CA LEU A 45 -3.27 -16.99 10.55
C LEU A 45 -3.82 -15.97 9.54
N ILE A 46 -2.99 -15.51 8.60
CA ILE A 46 -3.42 -14.61 7.52
C ILE A 46 -4.53 -15.25 6.68
N LYS A 47 -4.39 -16.53 6.31
CA LYS A 47 -5.42 -17.28 5.57
C LYS A 47 -6.73 -17.36 6.35
N MET A 48 -6.67 -17.60 7.66
CA MET A 48 -7.85 -17.58 8.53
C MET A 48 -8.52 -16.20 8.54
N MET A 49 -7.75 -15.12 8.64
CA MET A 49 -8.26 -13.74 8.68
C MET A 49 -8.87 -13.28 7.34
N LEU A 50 -8.20 -13.54 6.21
CA LEU A 50 -8.59 -13.03 4.89
C LEU A 50 -9.55 -13.96 4.13
N GLY A 51 -9.62 -15.25 4.51
CA GLY A 51 -10.54 -16.22 3.93
C GLY A 51 -10.32 -16.55 2.47
N ARG A 52 -9.08 -16.43 1.99
CA ARG A 52 -8.73 -16.68 0.59
C ARG A 52 -7.30 -17.25 0.50
N ASP A 53 -7.07 -18.17 -0.44
CA ASP A 53 -5.74 -18.56 -0.93
C ASP A 53 -5.11 -17.41 -1.74
N LEU A 54 -4.89 -16.25 -1.10
CA LEU A 54 -4.39 -15.04 -1.77
C LEU A 54 -2.91 -15.13 -2.15
N GLU A 55 -2.19 -16.14 -1.68
CA GLU A 55 -0.74 -16.25 -1.89
C GLU A 55 -0.38 -16.79 -3.27
N ASP A 56 -1.14 -17.75 -3.81
CA ASP A 56 -0.77 -18.39 -5.08
C ASP A 56 -0.78 -17.42 -6.25
N ASN A 57 -1.71 -16.45 -6.28
CA ASN A 57 -1.87 -15.54 -7.42
C ASN A 57 -1.02 -14.27 -7.34
N ALA A 58 -0.63 -13.82 -6.16
CA ALA A 58 0.18 -12.61 -5.98
C ALA A 58 1.67 -12.91 -6.19
N LEU A 59 2.16 -14.01 -5.62
CA LEU A 59 3.57 -14.41 -5.71
C LEU A 59 3.94 -14.95 -7.10
N HIS A 60 3.03 -15.68 -7.78
CA HIS A 60 3.31 -16.18 -9.14
C HIS A 60 3.31 -15.12 -10.25
N ARG A 61 2.77 -13.92 -9.98
CA ARG A 61 2.77 -12.81 -10.95
C ARG A 61 3.99 -11.89 -10.84
N ALA A 62 4.77 -12.00 -9.76
CA ALA A 62 6.03 -11.27 -9.62
C ALA A 62 6.99 -11.65 -10.76
N GLY A 63 7.32 -10.67 -11.62
CA GLY A 63 8.29 -10.83 -12.70
C GLY A 63 7.78 -11.32 -14.06
N LYS A 64 6.47 -11.55 -14.24
CA LYS A 64 5.90 -11.93 -15.56
C LYS A 64 5.34 -10.76 -16.38
N THR A 65 5.29 -9.56 -15.82
CA THR A 65 4.84 -8.38 -16.55
C THR A 65 5.98 -7.88 -17.42
N ARG A 66 5.85 -7.97 -18.76
CA ARG A 66 6.74 -7.22 -19.65
C ARG A 66 6.56 -5.74 -19.35
N LEU A 67 7.61 -5.11 -18.85
CA LEU A 67 7.69 -3.66 -18.77
C LEU A 67 7.54 -3.12 -20.20
N SER A 68 6.59 -2.20 -20.39
CA SER A 68 6.55 -1.38 -21.60
C SER A 68 7.83 -0.54 -21.65
N ASP A 69 8.40 -0.32 -22.84
CA ASP A 69 9.55 0.58 -22.99
C ASP A 69 9.18 2.05 -22.70
N SER A 70 7.89 2.39 -22.76
CA SER A 70 7.38 3.72 -22.43
C SER A 70 6.64 3.75 -21.08
N PRO A 71 6.85 4.80 -20.26
CA PRO A 71 6.13 4.98 -19.01
C PRO A 71 4.65 5.26 -19.28
N LEU A 72 3.77 4.68 -18.43
CA LEU A 72 2.34 4.98 -18.44
C LEU A 72 2.09 6.38 -17.89
N VAL A 73 2.78 6.72 -16.80
CA VAL A 73 2.78 8.05 -16.21
C VAL A 73 4.20 8.45 -15.84
N SER A 74 4.57 9.68 -16.15
CA SER A 74 5.86 10.26 -15.79
C SER A 74 5.67 11.63 -15.15
N PHE A 75 6.45 11.89 -14.12
CA PHE A 75 6.53 13.14 -13.38
C PHE A 75 7.98 13.60 -13.46
N ASP A 76 8.22 14.73 -14.11
CA ASP A 76 9.56 15.32 -14.26
C ASP A 76 9.62 16.66 -13.52
N ASN A 77 10.61 16.81 -12.65
CA ASN A 77 10.84 18.00 -11.82
C ASN A 77 9.58 18.44 -11.04
N TYR A 78 8.79 17.46 -10.61
CA TYR A 78 7.50 17.66 -9.97
C TYR A 78 7.71 17.90 -8.47
N GLY A 79 7.01 18.86 -7.87
CA GLY A 79 7.25 19.16 -6.46
C GLY A 79 6.52 20.39 -5.95
N LYS A 80 6.62 20.62 -4.64
CA LYS A 80 5.96 21.73 -3.96
C LYS A 80 6.94 22.40 -3.02
N LYS A 81 7.20 23.70 -3.25
CA LYS A 81 8.18 24.45 -2.44
C LYS A 81 7.76 24.44 -0.97
N GLY A 82 8.68 24.05 -0.09
CA GLY A 82 8.44 23.97 1.35
C GLY A 82 7.63 22.74 1.80
N THR A 83 7.38 21.79 0.91
CA THR A 83 6.65 20.55 1.21
C THR A 83 7.41 19.32 0.71
N ILE A 84 7.78 19.29 -0.56
CA ILE A 84 8.59 18.20 -1.14
C ILE A 84 9.50 18.78 -2.22
N ASP A 85 10.79 18.44 -2.15
CA ASP A 85 11.76 18.82 -3.16
C ASP A 85 11.38 18.23 -4.53
N PRO A 86 11.80 18.84 -5.65
CA PRO A 86 11.48 18.33 -6.97
C PRO A 86 11.98 16.90 -7.16
N PHE A 87 11.11 16.04 -7.68
CA PHE A 87 11.39 14.64 -7.92
C PHE A 87 11.12 14.23 -9.36
N PHE A 88 11.70 13.10 -9.73
CA PHE A 88 11.43 12.38 -10.96
C PHE A 88 10.84 11.01 -10.61
N LEU A 89 9.73 10.65 -11.25
CA LEU A 89 9.10 9.34 -11.10
C LEU A 89 8.48 8.89 -12.43
N GLU A 90 8.78 7.67 -12.83
CA GLU A 90 8.13 6.97 -13.92
C GLU A 90 7.47 5.71 -13.41
N VAL A 91 6.24 5.46 -13.89
CA VAL A 91 5.51 4.24 -13.57
C VAL A 91 5.08 3.59 -14.89
N HIS A 92 5.49 2.35 -15.08
CA HIS A 92 5.23 1.58 -16.28
C HIS A 92 3.96 0.73 -16.14
N ARG A 93 3.42 0.27 -17.28
CA ARG A 93 2.24 -0.59 -17.28
C ARG A 93 2.53 -1.90 -16.53
N GLY A 94 1.72 -2.16 -15.50
CA GLY A 94 1.82 -3.37 -14.69
C GLY A 94 3.00 -3.38 -13.70
N GLU A 95 3.65 -2.23 -13.51
CA GLU A 95 4.60 -2.00 -12.42
C GLU A 95 3.87 -1.73 -11.10
N ILE A 96 4.49 -2.15 -10.00
CA ILE A 96 4.08 -1.76 -8.64
C ILE A 96 5.24 -0.98 -8.03
N VAL A 97 5.02 0.29 -7.71
CA VAL A 97 6.01 1.16 -7.09
C VAL A 97 5.70 1.34 -5.61
N GLY A 98 6.67 1.02 -4.75
CA GLY A 98 6.60 1.26 -3.31
C GLY A 98 7.41 2.48 -2.91
N LEU A 99 6.80 3.44 -2.20
CA LEU A 99 7.49 4.59 -1.61
C LEU A 99 7.84 4.28 -0.14
N ALA A 100 9.11 4.00 0.13
CA ALA A 100 9.63 3.72 1.46
C ALA A 100 10.53 4.85 1.97
N GLY A 101 10.60 5.02 3.30
CA GLY A 101 11.41 6.05 3.94
C GLY A 101 11.00 6.29 5.40
N LEU A 102 11.85 7.00 6.15
CA LEU A 102 11.58 7.36 7.54
C LEU A 102 10.36 8.29 7.67
N LEU A 103 9.92 8.54 8.90
CA LEU A 103 8.92 9.56 9.17
C LEU A 103 9.43 10.93 8.69
N GLY A 104 8.60 11.66 7.95
CA GLY A 104 8.98 12.96 7.38
C GLY A 104 9.81 12.88 6.10
N SER A 105 10.01 11.69 5.51
CA SER A 105 10.75 11.56 4.25
C SER A 105 9.99 12.06 3.00
N GLY A 106 8.78 12.60 3.16
CA GLY A 106 8.00 13.13 2.04
C GLY A 106 7.10 12.13 1.31
N ARG A 107 6.90 10.90 1.83
CA ARG A 107 6.10 9.85 1.16
C ARG A 107 4.65 10.30 0.89
N THR A 108 4.00 10.82 1.93
CA THR A 108 2.61 11.28 1.87
C THR A 108 2.50 12.53 1.02
N GLU A 109 3.45 13.45 1.17
CA GLU A 109 3.54 14.70 0.44
C GLU A 109 3.72 14.46 -1.07
N MET A 110 4.63 13.56 -1.44
CA MET A 110 4.84 13.14 -2.83
C MET A 110 3.57 12.56 -3.43
N ALA A 111 2.88 11.65 -2.73
CA ALA A 111 1.60 11.10 -3.19
C ALA A 111 0.55 12.21 -3.36
N GLN A 112 0.40 13.10 -2.39
CA GLN A 112 -0.55 14.21 -2.47
C GLN A 112 -0.28 15.16 -3.65
N VAL A 113 0.99 15.40 -4.00
CA VAL A 113 1.37 16.20 -5.17
C VAL A 113 1.07 15.45 -6.48
N ILE A 114 1.41 14.16 -6.57
CA ILE A 114 1.14 13.30 -7.75
C ILE A 114 -0.35 13.33 -8.12
N PHE A 115 -1.24 13.20 -7.14
CA PHE A 115 -2.68 13.17 -7.36
C PHE A 115 -3.33 14.57 -7.36
N GLY A 116 -2.54 15.63 -7.24
CA GLY A 116 -3.02 17.02 -7.29
C GLY A 116 -3.88 17.42 -6.09
N ILE A 117 -3.76 16.73 -4.96
CA ILE A 117 -4.36 17.13 -3.67
C ILE A 117 -3.62 18.37 -3.15
N ILE A 118 -2.29 18.33 -3.26
CA ILE A 118 -1.44 19.51 -3.15
C ILE A 118 -1.03 19.90 -4.58
N PRO A 119 -1.18 21.17 -4.99
CA PRO A 119 -0.80 21.60 -6.33
C PRO A 119 0.73 21.65 -6.47
N THR A 120 1.27 21.11 -7.56
CA THR A 120 2.69 21.28 -7.90
C THR A 120 3.01 22.74 -8.24
N ASP A 121 4.21 23.20 -7.87
CA ASP A 121 4.74 24.52 -8.25
C ASP A 121 5.66 24.46 -9.49
N ALA A 122 6.10 23.26 -9.86
CA ALA A 122 7.07 23.03 -10.93
C ALA A 122 6.81 21.70 -11.66
N GLY A 123 7.54 21.52 -12.77
CA GLY A 123 7.59 20.26 -13.48
C GLY A 123 6.44 19.98 -14.43
N TYR A 124 6.49 18.80 -15.02
CA TYR A 124 5.53 18.33 -16.02
C TYR A 124 5.08 16.91 -15.72
N CYS A 125 3.81 16.63 -15.97
CA CYS A 125 3.25 15.29 -15.91
C CYS A 125 2.90 14.85 -17.33
N THR A 126 3.22 13.61 -17.67
CA THR A 126 2.71 12.97 -18.88
C THR A 126 1.97 11.69 -18.53
N VAL A 127 0.90 11.40 -19.27
CA VAL A 127 0.12 10.17 -19.16
C VAL A 127 -0.05 9.61 -20.57
N ASP A 128 0.37 8.37 -20.78
CA ASP A 128 0.43 7.74 -22.10
C ASP A 128 1.18 8.62 -23.13
N GLY A 129 2.30 9.19 -22.70
CA GLY A 129 3.14 10.09 -23.51
C GLY A 129 2.53 11.45 -23.83
N LYS A 130 1.32 11.77 -23.31
CA LYS A 130 0.65 13.06 -23.55
C LYS A 130 0.78 13.95 -22.32
N PRO A 131 1.04 15.26 -22.49
CA PRO A 131 1.04 16.21 -21.38
C PRO A 131 -0.30 16.18 -20.64
N ALA A 132 -0.23 16.03 -19.32
CA ALA A 132 -1.38 16.01 -18.43
C ALA A 132 -1.23 17.10 -17.37
N LYS A 133 -2.34 17.75 -17.04
CA LYS A 133 -2.43 18.63 -15.86
C LYS A 133 -3.14 17.87 -14.76
N VAL A 134 -2.55 17.86 -13.58
CA VAL A 134 -3.12 17.21 -12.39
C VAL A 134 -3.21 18.24 -11.28
N ARG A 135 -4.41 18.82 -11.11
CA ARG A 135 -4.69 19.89 -10.14
C ARG A 135 -5.73 19.52 -9.08
N SER A 136 -6.21 18.28 -9.14
CA SER A 136 -7.16 17.70 -8.18
C SER A 136 -7.18 16.19 -8.36
N ALA A 137 -7.60 15.46 -7.31
CA ALA A 137 -7.82 14.02 -7.39
C ALA A 137 -8.84 13.64 -8.48
N ARG A 138 -9.84 14.50 -8.72
CA ARG A 138 -10.79 14.32 -9.83
C ARG A 138 -10.10 14.39 -11.19
N GLN A 139 -9.18 15.34 -11.38
CA GLN A 139 -8.42 15.47 -12.62
C GLN A 139 -7.48 14.27 -12.82
N ALA A 140 -6.84 13.77 -11.76
CA ALA A 140 -6.05 12.54 -11.81
C ALA A 140 -6.91 11.36 -12.28
N SER A 141 -8.11 11.20 -11.69
CA SER A 141 -9.04 10.13 -12.05
C SER A 141 -9.48 10.22 -13.51
N LEU A 142 -9.74 11.42 -14.04
CA LEU A 142 -10.03 11.62 -15.47
C LEU A 142 -8.85 11.26 -16.38
N ASN A 143 -7.62 11.36 -15.88
CA ASN A 143 -6.41 10.90 -16.56
C ASN A 143 -6.12 9.41 -16.33
N GLY A 144 -7.01 8.66 -15.65
CA GLY A 144 -6.91 7.21 -15.52
C GLY A 144 -6.14 6.69 -14.29
N PHE A 145 -5.82 7.54 -13.31
CA PHE A 145 -5.19 7.11 -12.05
C PHE A 145 -5.83 7.81 -10.84
N GLY A 146 -6.03 7.08 -9.74
CA GLY A 146 -6.78 7.56 -8.58
C GLY A 146 -6.00 7.46 -7.27
N PHE A 147 -6.28 8.38 -6.35
CA PHE A 147 -5.75 8.32 -4.99
C PHE A 147 -6.74 7.60 -4.08
N CYS A 148 -6.27 6.59 -3.37
CA CYS A 148 -7.02 5.89 -2.33
C CYS A 148 -6.35 6.21 -0.99
N PRO A 149 -6.85 7.21 -0.24
CA PRO A 149 -6.38 7.43 1.13
C PRO A 149 -6.81 6.24 2.01
N GLU A 150 -6.10 6.09 3.13
CA GLU A 150 -6.41 5.11 4.19
C GLU A 150 -7.87 5.19 4.67
#